data_AF-A0AAZ1XGI2-F1
#
_entry.id   AF-A0AAZ1XGI2-F1
#
_cell.length_a   1.000
_cell.length_b   1.000
_cell.length_c   1.000
_cell.angle_alpha   90.00
_cell.angle_beta   90.00
_cell.angle_gamma   90.00
#
_symmetry.space_group_name_H-M   'P 1'
#
loop_
_entity.id
_entity.type
_entity.pdbx_description
1 polymer ?
#
loop_
_entity_poly.entity_id
_entity_poly.type
_entity_poly.pdbx_seq_one_letter_code
_entity_poly.pdbx_strand_id
1 'polypeptide(L)'
;MGNVFASLFKGLFGKKEMRILMVGLDAAGKTTILYKLKLGEIVTTIPTIGFNVETVEYKNISFTVWDVGGQDKIRPLWRHYFQNTQGLIFVVDSNDRERVNEAREELSRMLAEDELRDAVLLVFANKQDLPNAMNAAEITDKLGLHALRQRSWYIQATCATSGDGLYEGLDWLSNQLKNQK
;
A
#
# COMPACT_ATOMS: atom_id res chain seq x y z
N MET A 1 -1.58 -46.69 10.68
CA MET A 1 -0.67 -46.06 9.70
C MET A 1 -1.31 -44.80 9.13
N GLY A 2 -1.37 -43.71 9.91
CA GLY A 2 -2.22 -42.57 9.55
C GLY A 2 -1.68 -41.19 9.94
N ASN A 3 -0.35 -41.03 10.07
CA ASN A 3 0.24 -39.76 10.52
C ASN A 3 1.48 -39.29 9.74
N VAL A 4 1.83 -39.93 8.62
CA VAL A 4 3.03 -39.55 7.83
C VAL A 4 2.68 -38.67 6.62
N PHE A 5 1.43 -38.72 6.12
CA PHE A 5 1.02 -37.87 5.00
C PHE A 5 0.67 -36.43 5.41
N ALA A 6 0.20 -36.19 6.63
CA ALA A 6 -0.16 -34.83 7.08
C ALA A 6 1.05 -33.89 7.24
N SER A 7 2.25 -34.43 7.50
CA SER A 7 3.48 -33.62 7.61
C SER A 7 4.14 -33.34 6.25
N LEU A 8 3.90 -34.16 5.23
CA LEU A 8 4.44 -33.98 3.87
C LEU A 8 3.66 -32.93 3.06
N PHE A 9 2.37 -32.72 3.34
CA PHE A 9 1.57 -31.67 2.69
C PHE A 9 1.74 -30.26 3.29
N LYS A 10 2.38 -30.12 4.46
CA LYS A 10 2.71 -28.79 5.03
C LYS A 10 3.86 -28.09 4.30
N GLY A 11 4.69 -28.84 3.55
CA GLY A 11 5.82 -28.30 2.78
C GLY A 11 5.51 -27.94 1.33
N LEU A 12 4.31 -28.28 0.83
CA LEU A 12 3.90 -28.05 -0.57
C LEU A 12 2.91 -26.89 -0.75
N PHE A 13 2.52 -26.20 0.33
CA PHE A 13 1.90 -24.88 0.22
C PHE A 13 3.00 -23.85 -0.10
N GLY A 14 3.35 -23.76 -1.38
CA GLY A 14 4.21 -22.70 -1.89
C GLY A 14 3.69 -21.34 -1.43
N LYS A 15 4.60 -20.42 -1.09
CA LYS A 15 4.25 -19.02 -0.82
C LYS A 15 3.49 -18.50 -2.05
N LYS A 16 2.17 -18.30 -1.96
CA LYS A 16 1.39 -17.66 -3.03
C LYS A 16 1.94 -16.25 -3.15
N GLU A 17 2.73 -16.00 -4.20
CA GLU A 17 3.23 -14.65 -4.49
C GLU A 17 2.01 -13.75 -4.75
N MET A 18 1.83 -12.77 -3.87
CA MET A 18 0.75 -11.80 -3.96
C MET A 18 1.31 -10.50 -4.50
N ARG A 19 0.89 -10.07 -5.68
CA ARG A 19 1.30 -8.80 -6.27
C ARG A 19 0.55 -7.66 -5.59
N ILE A 20 1.29 -6.80 -4.93
CA ILE A 20 0.76 -5.58 -4.30
C ILE A 20 1.44 -4.37 -4.90
N LEU A 21 0.62 -3.35 -5.19
CA LEU A 21 1.04 -2.08 -5.74
C LEU A 21 0.99 -1.01 -4.65
N MET A 22 2.10 -0.32 -4.39
CA MET A 22 2.13 0.86 -3.50
C MET A 22 2.28 2.16 -4.32
N VAL A 23 1.30 3.05 -4.17
CA VAL A 23 1.16 4.32 -4.93
C VAL A 23 0.61 5.44 -4.05
N GLY A 24 0.54 6.65 -4.61
CA GLY A 24 0.12 7.88 -3.92
C GLY A 24 0.85 9.09 -4.49
N LEU A 25 0.43 10.30 -4.08
CA LEU A 25 1.05 11.55 -4.54
C LEU A 25 2.54 11.64 -4.17
N ASP A 26 3.26 12.55 -4.81
CA ASP A 26 4.67 12.79 -4.51
C ASP A 26 4.82 13.32 -3.07
N ALA A 27 5.99 13.07 -2.49
CA ALA A 27 6.29 13.38 -1.08
C ALA A 27 5.39 12.69 -0.03
N ALA A 28 4.44 11.83 -0.40
CA ALA A 28 3.59 11.09 0.56
C ALA A 28 4.36 10.11 1.48
N GLY A 29 5.60 9.74 1.13
CA GLY A 29 6.48 8.91 1.97
C GLY A 29 6.57 7.43 1.55
N LYS A 30 6.17 7.09 0.31
CA LYS A 30 6.27 5.72 -0.25
C LYS A 30 7.69 5.15 -0.18
N THR A 31 8.69 5.93 -0.59
CA THR A 31 10.12 5.60 -0.52
C THR A 31 10.55 5.28 0.91
N THR A 32 10.14 6.14 1.85
CA THR A 32 10.50 6.00 3.27
C THR A 32 9.91 4.72 3.84
N ILE A 33 8.64 4.42 3.52
CA ILE A 33 7.98 3.17 3.90
C ILE A 33 8.73 1.97 3.33
N LEU A 34 9.06 2.00 2.03
CA LEU A 34 9.83 0.95 1.37
C LEU A 34 11.16 0.67 2.08
N TYR A 35 11.98 1.68 2.31
CA TYR A 35 13.28 1.51 2.97
C TYR A 35 13.13 1.04 4.42
N LYS A 36 12.14 1.58 5.15
CA LYS A 36 11.86 1.16 6.52
C LYS A 36 11.53 -0.33 6.59
N LEU A 37 10.74 -0.84 5.64
CA LEU A 37 10.36 -2.25 5.56
C LEU A 37 11.50 -3.15 5.04
N LYS A 38 12.35 -2.63 4.14
CA LYS A 38 13.44 -3.39 3.52
C LYS A 38 14.69 -3.53 4.39
N LEU A 39 15.05 -2.46 5.11
CA LEU A 39 16.34 -2.37 5.80
C LEU A 39 16.22 -2.40 7.33
N GLY A 40 15.01 -2.22 7.88
CA GLY A 40 14.82 -2.07 9.32
C GLY A 40 15.41 -0.77 9.90
N GLU A 41 16.00 0.07 9.06
CA GLU A 41 16.69 1.31 9.43
C GLU A 41 16.07 2.54 8.77
N ILE A 42 16.28 3.71 9.38
CA ILE A 42 15.83 5.01 8.86
C ILE A 42 16.84 5.49 7.82
N VAL A 43 16.51 5.35 6.54
CA VAL A 43 17.28 5.99 5.47
C VAL A 43 16.68 7.36 5.20
N THR A 44 17.45 8.43 5.39
CA THR A 44 17.10 9.77 4.91
C THR A 44 17.01 9.74 3.38
N THR A 45 15.80 9.81 2.84
CA THR A 45 15.55 9.71 1.39
C THR A 45 15.94 11.00 0.67
N ILE A 46 16.72 10.90 -0.40
CA ILE A 46 16.94 11.97 -1.39
C ILE A 46 15.89 11.80 -2.50
N PRO A 47 15.24 12.86 -3.01
CA PRO A 47 14.26 12.73 -4.11
C PRO A 47 14.82 11.95 -5.29
N THR A 48 14.16 10.87 -5.68
CA THR A 48 14.61 9.93 -6.71
C THR A 48 14.52 10.57 -8.10
N ILE A 49 15.62 10.60 -8.86
CA ILE A 49 15.65 10.96 -10.30
C ILE A 49 15.64 9.65 -11.10
N GLY A 50 14.64 9.44 -11.96
CA GLY A 50 14.51 8.21 -12.77
C GLY A 50 13.48 7.23 -12.22
N PHE A 51 13.33 6.05 -12.84
CA PHE A 51 12.30 5.01 -12.60
C PHE A 51 12.88 3.87 -11.74
N ASN A 52 12.35 3.62 -10.55
CA ASN A 52 12.84 2.58 -9.63
C ASN A 52 11.67 1.71 -9.13
N VAL A 53 11.86 0.40 -9.27
CA VAL A 53 10.88 -0.63 -8.92
C VAL A 53 11.56 -1.54 -7.93
N GLU A 54 11.11 -1.52 -6.69
CA GLU A 54 11.70 -2.35 -5.65
C GLU A 54 10.67 -3.32 -5.07
N THR A 55 11.05 -4.58 -4.98
CA THR A 55 10.23 -5.62 -4.36
C THR A 55 10.68 -5.83 -2.92
N VAL A 56 9.73 -5.87 -1.99
CA VAL A 56 9.97 -6.18 -0.57
C VAL A 56 9.13 -7.37 -0.17
N GLU A 57 9.77 -8.29 0.56
CA GLU A 57 9.10 -9.44 1.15
C GLU A 57 8.68 -9.13 2.58
N TYR A 58 7.41 -9.38 2.90
CA TYR A 58 6.89 -9.37 4.26
C TYR A 58 6.00 -10.59 4.51
N LYS A 59 6.40 -11.45 5.45
CA LYS A 59 5.74 -12.74 5.73
C LYS A 59 5.64 -13.61 4.46
N ASN A 60 4.42 -13.78 3.95
CA ASN A 60 4.10 -14.56 2.75
C ASN A 60 3.70 -13.66 1.56
N ILE A 61 4.06 -12.38 1.61
CA ILE A 61 3.72 -11.37 0.62
C ILE A 61 5.01 -10.83 0.01
N SER A 62 5.01 -10.66 -1.30
CA SER A 62 6.05 -9.95 -2.04
C SER A 62 5.41 -8.74 -2.70
N PHE A 63 5.63 -7.55 -2.17
CA PHE A 63 4.99 -6.34 -2.70
C PHE A 63 5.99 -5.48 -3.48
N THR A 64 5.54 -4.94 -4.60
CA THR A 64 6.34 -4.10 -5.48
C THR A 64 6.01 -2.64 -5.21
N VAL A 65 6.99 -1.90 -4.71
CA VAL A 65 6.86 -0.46 -4.50
C VAL A 65 7.32 0.28 -5.74
N TRP A 66 6.49 1.22 -6.14
CA TRP A 66 6.73 2.14 -7.24
C TRP A 66 7.19 3.46 -6.66
N ASP A 67 8.51 3.64 -6.62
CA ASP A 67 9.12 4.80 -5.95
C ASP A 67 9.15 6.07 -6.82
N VAL A 68 8.46 6.06 -7.96
CA VAL A 68 8.57 7.13 -8.94
C VAL A 68 7.23 7.25 -9.60
N GLY A 69 6.45 8.26 -9.24
CA GLY A 69 5.11 8.33 -9.82
C GLY A 69 4.17 9.41 -9.31
N GLY A 70 4.48 10.04 -8.18
CA GLY A 70 3.53 10.95 -7.56
C GLY A 70 3.28 12.25 -8.34
N GLN A 71 4.23 12.66 -9.18
CA GLN A 71 4.12 13.88 -9.99
C GLN A 71 3.17 13.65 -11.18
N ASP A 72 2.34 14.64 -11.50
CA ASP A 72 1.30 14.57 -12.54
C ASP A 72 1.72 13.89 -13.85
N LYS A 73 2.93 14.20 -14.34
CA LYS A 73 3.43 13.75 -15.64
C LYS A 73 3.69 12.24 -15.74
N ILE A 74 3.86 11.55 -14.61
CA ILE A 74 4.28 10.14 -14.57
C ILE A 74 3.20 9.20 -14.01
N ARG A 75 2.09 9.74 -13.48
CA ARG A 75 0.93 8.94 -13.02
C ARG A 75 0.33 8.01 -14.08
N PRO A 76 0.29 8.36 -15.39
CA PRO A 76 -0.22 7.43 -16.40
C PRO A 76 0.50 6.07 -16.45
N LEU A 77 1.76 6.02 -16.01
CA LEU A 77 2.54 4.77 -16.00
C LEU A 77 2.04 3.76 -14.98
N TRP A 78 1.25 4.17 -13.97
CA TRP A 78 0.69 3.26 -12.96
C TRP A 78 -0.15 2.15 -13.60
N ARG A 79 -0.85 2.45 -14.70
CA ARG A 79 -1.71 1.51 -15.43
C ARG A 79 -1.00 0.25 -15.90
N HIS A 80 0.28 0.33 -16.24
CA HIS A 80 1.08 -0.82 -16.65
C HIS A 80 1.25 -1.87 -15.53
N TYR A 81 0.94 -1.49 -14.28
CA TYR A 81 1.11 -2.34 -13.11
C TYR A 81 -0.19 -2.87 -12.53
N PHE A 82 -1.35 -2.50 -13.08
CA PHE A 82 -2.64 -2.91 -12.52
C PHE A 82 -2.95 -4.39 -12.74
N GLN A 83 -2.55 -4.94 -13.88
CA GLN A 83 -2.78 -6.35 -14.19
C GLN A 83 -2.28 -7.27 -13.07
N ASN A 84 -3.07 -8.25 -12.67
CA ASN A 84 -2.75 -9.21 -11.61
C ASN A 84 -2.44 -8.58 -10.24
N THR A 85 -2.74 -7.31 -10.00
CA THR A 85 -2.56 -6.69 -8.67
C THR A 85 -3.69 -7.13 -7.74
N GLN A 86 -3.33 -7.79 -6.65
CA GLN A 86 -4.27 -8.33 -5.65
C GLN A 86 -4.46 -7.36 -4.48
N GLY A 87 -3.46 -6.54 -4.17
CA GLY A 87 -3.54 -5.51 -3.14
C GLY A 87 -3.04 -4.16 -3.63
N LEU A 88 -3.68 -3.10 -3.17
CA LEU A 88 -3.31 -1.71 -3.44
C LEU A 88 -3.04 -1.02 -2.10
N ILE A 89 -1.83 -0.50 -1.93
CA ILE A 89 -1.47 0.38 -0.83
C ILE A 89 -1.46 1.81 -1.36
N PHE A 90 -2.37 2.65 -0.87
CA PHE A 90 -2.44 4.06 -1.22
C PHE A 90 -1.92 4.92 -0.06
N VAL A 91 -0.81 5.63 -0.29
CA VAL A 91 -0.14 6.43 0.75
C VAL A 91 -0.55 7.90 0.62
N VAL A 92 -1.02 8.47 1.72
CA VAL A 92 -1.46 9.86 1.83
C VAL A 92 -0.56 10.60 2.79
N ASP A 93 -0.09 11.79 2.39
CA ASP A 93 0.50 12.75 3.31
C ASP A 93 -0.62 13.36 4.16
N SER A 94 -0.66 13.01 5.44
CA SER A 94 -1.69 13.51 6.35
C SER A 94 -1.53 15.00 6.66
N ASN A 95 -0.35 15.57 6.47
CA ASN A 95 -0.09 16.97 6.74
C ASN A 95 -0.35 17.85 5.50
N ASP A 96 -0.53 17.25 4.32
CA ASP A 96 -0.83 17.94 3.06
C ASP A 96 -2.35 18.09 2.86
N ARG A 97 -2.92 19.06 3.58
CA ARG A 97 -4.35 19.37 3.54
C ARG A 97 -4.82 19.94 2.20
N GLU A 98 -3.92 20.54 1.42
CA GLU A 98 -4.22 21.18 0.14
C GLU A 98 -4.41 20.15 -0.98
N ARG A 99 -3.53 19.14 -1.04
CA ARG A 99 -3.54 18.12 -2.11
C ARG A 99 -4.33 16.85 -1.78
N VAL A 100 -5.00 16.78 -0.63
CA VAL A 100 -5.83 15.62 -0.27
C VAL A 100 -6.99 15.38 -1.25
N ASN A 101 -7.55 16.43 -1.85
CA ASN A 101 -8.58 16.30 -2.88
C ASN A 101 -8.02 15.74 -4.18
N GLU A 102 -6.81 16.14 -4.55
CA GLU A 102 -6.08 15.57 -5.68
C GLU A 102 -5.78 14.08 -5.44
N ALA A 103 -5.37 13.72 -4.22
CA ALA A 103 -5.18 12.32 -3.82
C ALA A 103 -6.47 11.50 -3.93
N ARG A 104 -7.63 12.08 -3.56
CA ARG A 104 -8.94 11.47 -3.73
C ARG A 104 -9.25 11.23 -5.21
N GLU A 105 -9.01 12.20 -6.08
CA GLU A 105 -9.26 12.07 -7.50
C GLU A 105 -8.42 10.96 -8.12
N GLU A 106 -7.13 10.92 -7.80
CA GLU A 106 -6.23 9.86 -8.27
C GLU A 106 -6.63 8.49 -7.76
N LEU A 107 -6.94 8.35 -6.46
CA LEU A 107 -7.47 7.11 -5.92
C LEU A 107 -8.75 6.70 -6.67
N SER A 108 -9.69 7.62 -6.86
CA SER A 108 -10.95 7.33 -7.56
C SER A 108 -10.73 6.88 -9.00
N ARG A 109 -9.80 7.51 -9.72
CA ARG A 109 -9.41 7.11 -11.09
C ARG A 109 -8.84 5.70 -11.10
N MET A 110 -7.95 5.37 -10.17
CA MET A 110 -7.36 4.03 -10.06
C MET A 110 -8.40 2.96 -9.74
N LEU A 111 -9.29 3.21 -8.76
CA LEU A 111 -10.29 2.23 -8.34
C LEU A 111 -11.39 1.99 -9.40
N ALA A 112 -11.48 2.85 -10.42
CA ALA A 112 -12.38 2.70 -11.56
C ALA A 112 -11.83 1.78 -12.66
N GLU A 113 -10.57 1.36 -12.58
CA GLU A 113 -9.94 0.47 -13.55
C GLU A 113 -10.36 -0.97 -13.30
N ASP A 114 -10.73 -1.68 -14.37
CA ASP A 114 -11.24 -3.04 -14.30
C ASP A 114 -10.20 -4.01 -13.73
N GLU A 115 -8.93 -3.80 -14.05
CA GLU A 115 -7.80 -4.60 -13.54
C GLU A 115 -7.61 -4.49 -12.02
N LEU A 116 -8.11 -3.42 -11.40
CA LEU A 116 -8.05 -3.21 -9.95
C LEU A 116 -9.37 -3.50 -9.26
N ARG A 117 -10.40 -3.99 -9.96
CA ARG A 117 -11.76 -4.19 -9.41
C ARG A 117 -11.76 -5.01 -8.11
N ASP A 118 -11.01 -6.11 -8.11
CA ASP A 118 -10.98 -7.06 -6.99
C ASP A 118 -9.85 -6.80 -5.97
N ALA A 119 -9.01 -5.79 -6.24
CA ALA A 119 -7.85 -5.48 -5.40
C ALA A 119 -8.28 -4.94 -4.02
N VAL A 120 -7.71 -5.53 -2.95
CA VAL A 120 -7.89 -5.06 -1.57
C VAL A 120 -7.18 -3.72 -1.39
N LEU A 121 -7.86 -2.73 -0.80
CA LEU A 121 -7.29 -1.39 -0.59
C LEU A 121 -6.80 -1.21 0.86
N LEU A 122 -5.53 -0.90 1.03
CA LEU A 122 -4.99 -0.37 2.28
C LEU A 122 -4.62 1.10 2.07
N VAL A 123 -5.16 2.00 2.89
CA VAL A 123 -4.75 3.40 2.91
C VAL A 123 -3.80 3.63 4.07
N PHE A 124 -2.61 4.15 3.80
CA PHE A 124 -1.72 4.67 4.83
C PHE A 124 -1.91 6.17 4.98
N ALA A 125 -2.49 6.57 6.11
CA ALA A 125 -2.51 7.95 6.58
C ALA A 125 -1.15 8.27 7.20
N ASN A 126 -0.17 8.61 6.37
CA ASN A 126 1.23 8.74 6.76
C ASN A 126 1.57 10.15 7.28
N LYS A 127 2.69 10.28 7.99
CA LYS A 127 3.18 11.51 8.63
C LYS A 127 2.35 11.99 9.81
N GLN A 128 1.82 11.05 10.60
CA GLN A 128 1.04 11.34 11.82
C GLN A 128 1.87 11.96 12.95
N ASP A 129 3.19 12.00 12.81
CA ASP A 129 4.13 12.68 13.70
C ASP A 129 4.07 14.22 13.58
N LEU A 130 3.46 14.75 12.51
CA LEU A 130 3.40 16.19 12.25
C LEU A 130 2.20 16.87 12.96
N PRO A 131 2.36 18.10 13.48
CA PRO A 131 1.38 18.73 14.37
C PRO A 131 0.03 19.06 13.72
N ASN A 132 -0.05 19.15 12.39
CA ASN A 132 -1.28 19.47 11.65
C ASN A 132 -1.81 18.28 10.83
N ALA A 133 -1.30 17.07 11.08
CA ALA A 133 -1.71 15.87 10.39
C ALA A 133 -3.22 15.62 10.55
N MET A 134 -3.91 15.41 9.43
CA MET A 134 -5.26 14.88 9.38
C MET A 134 -5.25 13.48 10.00
N ASN A 135 -6.12 13.23 10.98
CA ASN A 135 -6.25 11.89 11.54
C ASN A 135 -6.92 10.93 10.53
N ALA A 136 -6.90 9.63 10.84
CA ALA A 136 -7.47 8.61 9.96
C ALA A 136 -8.96 8.83 9.64
N ALA A 137 -9.76 9.34 10.59
CA ALA A 137 -11.17 9.63 10.35
C ALA A 137 -11.34 10.77 9.32
N GLU A 138 -10.59 11.86 9.49
CA GLU A 138 -10.63 12.99 8.56
C GLU A 138 -10.18 12.59 7.14
N ILE A 139 -9.17 11.73 7.01
CA ILE A 139 -8.72 11.21 5.70
C ILE A 139 -9.78 10.28 5.10
N THR A 140 -10.45 9.46 5.91
CA THR A 140 -11.55 8.58 5.46
C THR A 140 -12.66 9.39 4.80
N ASP A 141 -13.05 10.49 5.43
CA ASP A 141 -14.07 11.41 4.90
C ASP A 141 -13.59 12.11 3.63
N LYS A 142 -12.38 12.68 3.63
CA LYS A 142 -11.83 13.42 2.50
C LYS A 142 -11.60 12.56 1.27
N LEU A 143 -11.16 11.32 1.44
CA LEU A 143 -11.04 10.36 0.34
C LEU A 143 -12.37 9.72 -0.06
N GLY A 144 -13.43 9.89 0.73
CA GLY A 144 -14.74 9.29 0.46
C GLY A 144 -14.76 7.77 0.56
N LEU A 145 -13.96 7.18 1.45
CA LEU A 145 -13.82 5.72 1.55
C LEU A 145 -15.14 5.03 1.93
N HIS A 146 -16.03 5.72 2.63
CA HIS A 146 -17.39 5.22 2.95
C HIS A 146 -18.23 4.90 1.70
N ALA A 147 -17.92 5.49 0.54
CA ALA A 147 -18.61 5.18 -0.71
C ALA A 147 -18.19 3.84 -1.33
N LEU A 148 -17.07 3.25 -0.91
CA LEU A 148 -16.51 2.01 -1.45
C LEU A 148 -17.24 0.77 -0.90
N ARG A 149 -18.48 0.54 -1.35
CA ARG A 149 -19.33 -0.56 -0.82
C ARG A 149 -18.94 -1.96 -1.26
N GLN A 150 -18.30 -2.09 -2.43
CA GLN A 150 -17.99 -3.39 -3.05
C GLN A 150 -16.51 -3.77 -2.95
N ARG A 151 -15.72 -3.02 -2.17
CA ARG A 151 -14.27 -3.23 -2.04
C ARG A 151 -13.90 -3.37 -0.58
N SER A 152 -13.08 -4.38 -0.26
CA SER A 152 -12.48 -4.48 1.07
C SER A 152 -11.43 -3.40 1.22
N TRP A 153 -11.58 -2.55 2.23
CA TRP A 153 -10.63 -1.48 2.50
C TRP A 153 -10.36 -1.31 3.99
N TYR A 154 -9.19 -0.76 4.31
CA TYR A 154 -8.81 -0.34 5.65
C TYR A 154 -7.90 0.87 5.57
N ILE A 155 -7.96 1.72 6.59
CA ILE A 155 -7.08 2.86 6.76
C ILE A 155 -6.26 2.67 8.03
N GLN A 156 -4.96 2.92 7.93
CA GLN A 156 -4.03 2.81 9.04
C GLN A 156 -3.25 4.12 9.17
N ALA A 157 -3.32 4.71 10.36
CA ALA A 157 -2.46 5.83 10.75
C ALA A 157 -1.01 5.35 10.85
N THR A 158 -0.09 6.06 10.21
CA THR A 158 1.32 5.66 10.15
C THR A 158 2.31 6.82 10.29
N CYS A 159 3.51 6.46 10.73
CA CYS A 159 4.69 7.30 10.66
C CYS A 159 5.82 6.49 10.00
N ALA A 160 6.11 6.79 8.73
CA ALA A 160 7.10 6.04 7.96
C ALA A 160 8.52 6.09 8.56
N THR A 161 8.89 7.18 9.24
CA THR A 161 10.22 7.36 9.82
C THR A 161 10.41 6.52 11.08
N SER A 162 9.43 6.49 12.00
CA SER A 162 9.48 5.61 13.18
C SER A 162 9.18 4.15 12.83
N GLY A 163 8.30 3.93 11.84
CA GLY A 163 7.76 2.62 11.46
C GLY A 163 6.41 2.32 12.09
N ASP A 164 5.86 3.23 12.91
CA ASP A 164 4.62 3.02 13.63
C ASP A 164 3.44 2.83 12.66
N GLY A 165 2.61 1.83 12.93
CA GLY A 165 1.42 1.50 12.15
C GLY A 165 1.69 0.75 10.85
N LEU A 166 2.94 0.67 10.36
CA LEU A 166 3.24 0.03 9.08
C LEU A 166 2.92 -1.46 9.12
N TYR A 167 3.35 -2.15 10.18
CA TYR A 167 3.18 -3.59 10.32
C TYR A 167 1.72 -3.97 10.56
N GLU A 168 0.97 -3.16 11.31
CA GLU A 168 -0.45 -3.34 11.58
C GLU A 168 -1.27 -3.28 10.30
N GLY A 169 -0.98 -2.30 9.43
CA GLY A 169 -1.63 -2.19 8.12
C GLY A 169 -1.29 -3.37 7.20
N LEU A 170 -0.02 -3.78 7.15
CA LEU A 170 0.42 -4.92 6.36
C LEU A 170 -0.15 -6.25 6.88
N ASP A 171 -0.34 -6.38 8.18
CA ASP A 171 -0.95 -7.55 8.80
C ASP A 171 -2.42 -7.67 8.44
N TRP A 172 -3.15 -6.56 8.49
CA TRP A 172 -4.52 -6.53 7.98
C TRP A 172 -4.57 -6.93 6.51
N LEU A 173 -3.72 -6.32 5.66
CA LEU A 173 -3.69 -6.60 4.22
C LEU A 173 -3.34 -8.08 3.94
N SER A 174 -2.37 -8.64 4.67
CA SER A 174 -2.00 -10.05 4.59
C SER A 174 -3.16 -10.97 4.89
N ASN A 175 -3.92 -10.67 5.94
CA ASN A 175 -5.04 -11.49 6.35
C ASN A 175 -6.20 -11.40 5.34
N GLN A 176 -6.46 -10.21 4.79
CA GLN A 176 -7.48 -10.06 3.73
C GLN A 176 -7.12 -10.86 2.48
N LEU A 177 -5.86 -10.76 2.01
CA LEU A 177 -5.40 -11.46 0.81
C LEU A 177 -5.36 -12.98 0.97
N LYS A 178 -5.14 -13.50 2.19
CA LYS A 178 -5.25 -14.93 2.48
C LYS A 178 -6.68 -15.45 2.41
N ASN A 179 -7.66 -14.59 2.74
CA ASN A 179 -9.06 -14.95 2.78
C ASN A 179 -9.78 -14.77 1.44
N GLN A 180 -9.21 -13.99 0.51
CA GLN A 180 -9.64 -13.95 -0.88
C GLN A 180 -9.30 -15.28 -1.56
N LYS A 181 -10.33 -16.05 -1.89
CA LYS A 181 -10.22 -17.34 -2.59
C LYS A 181 -9.83 -17.13 -4.05
#